data_AF-A0A4D8SB75-F1
#
_entry.id   AF-A0A4D8SB75-F1
#
_cell.length_a   1.000
_cell.length_b   1.000
_cell.length_c   1.000
_cell.angle_alpha   90.00
_cell.angle_beta   90.00
_cell.angle_gamma   90.00
#
_symmetry.space_group_name_H-M   'P 1'
#
loop_
_entity.id
_entity.type
_entity.pdbx_description
1 polymer ?
#
loop_
_entity_poly.entity_id
_entity_poly.type
_entity_poly.pdbx_seq_one_letter_code
_entity_poly.pdbx_strand_id
1 'polypeptide(L)'
;MSLGVVTGNVEEEVKREVVDFLIAEAELLSSHKYAEWLDILTDDIDYQMPVRITREKEKDQLSVELSKKFHHFYDDKKSLEMKAKRLLNEYAWSENPPSRLVYLITNVRIEKGERSDEVNVKSDVLFIRSRRDEWEYEFLPYQRRDVLRKVDGKWKLRKRFIIPLPSVIPLRNLDNLL
;
A
#
# COMPACT_ATOMS: atom_id res chain seq x y z
N MET A 1 17.58 -7.65 28.61
CA MET A 1 17.37 -8.30 27.31
C MET A 1 17.21 -7.20 26.27
N SER A 2 18.24 -6.96 25.48
CA SER A 2 18.18 -6.01 24.37
C SER A 2 17.18 -6.55 23.35
N LEU A 3 16.06 -5.84 23.15
CA LEU A 3 15.23 -6.04 21.97
C LEU A 3 16.12 -5.68 20.78
N GLY A 4 16.75 -6.70 20.18
CA GLY A 4 17.44 -6.60 18.91
C GLY A 4 16.42 -6.30 17.82
N VAL A 5 15.89 -5.08 17.81
CA VAL A 5 15.22 -4.53 16.65
C VAL A 5 16.32 -4.34 15.63
N VAL A 6 16.40 -5.27 14.69
CA VAL A 6 17.26 -5.16 13.51
C VAL A 6 16.67 -4.03 12.65
N THR A 7 16.86 -2.78 13.07
CA THR A 7 16.83 -1.66 12.13
C THR A 7 18.15 -1.78 11.38
N GLY A 8 18.10 -2.16 10.09
CA GLY A 8 19.28 -2.01 9.25
C GLY A 8 19.83 -0.59 9.39
N ASN A 9 21.15 -0.42 9.37
CA ASN A 9 21.84 0.87 9.51
C ASN A 9 21.49 1.84 8.36
N VAL A 10 20.26 2.36 8.34
CA VAL A 10 19.79 3.43 7.46
C VAL A 10 19.96 4.74 8.21
N GLU A 11 20.47 5.76 7.52
CA GLU A 11 20.70 7.08 8.07
C GLU A 11 19.38 7.71 8.56
N GLU A 12 19.44 8.48 9.64
CA GLU A 12 18.24 9.02 10.29
C GLU A 12 17.48 10.01 9.38
N GLU A 13 18.21 10.76 8.55
CA GLU A 13 17.63 11.63 7.53
C GLU A 13 16.80 10.84 6.52
N VAL A 14 17.32 9.71 6.03
CA VAL A 14 16.59 8.83 5.11
C VAL A 14 15.33 8.27 5.79
N LYS A 15 15.41 7.87 7.07
CA LYS A 15 14.21 7.40 7.77
C LYS A 15 13.13 8.46 7.85
N ARG A 16 13.51 9.70 8.15
CA ARG A 16 12.58 10.84 8.18
C ARG A 16 11.96 11.09 6.81
N GLU A 17 12.77 11.17 5.74
CA GLU A 17 12.27 11.37 4.38
C GLU A 17 11.28 10.27 3.95
N VAL A 18 11.54 9.01 4.34
CA VAL A 18 10.65 7.89 4.06
C VAL A 18 9.34 7.98 4.84
N VAL A 19 9.39 8.35 6.13
CA VAL A 19 8.17 8.55 6.92
C VAL A 19 7.34 9.70 6.35
N ASP A 20 7.98 10.82 5.98
CA ASP A 20 7.33 11.96 5.34
C ASP A 20 6.69 11.56 4.01
N PHE A 21 7.37 10.73 3.20
CA PHE A 21 6.81 10.15 1.97
C PHE A 21 5.53 9.34 2.25
N LEU A 22 5.54 8.46 3.25
CA LEU A 22 4.38 7.61 3.58
C LEU A 22 3.18 8.43 4.08
N ILE A 23 3.43 9.50 4.85
CA ILE A 23 2.40 10.41 5.32
C ILE A 23 1.81 11.19 4.15
N ALA A 24 2.66 11.76 3.28
CA ALA A 24 2.22 12.50 2.11
C ALA A 24 1.40 11.60 1.16
N GLU A 25 1.85 10.37 0.93
CA GLU A 25 1.09 9.38 0.14
C GLU A 25 -0.32 9.14 0.72
N ALA A 26 -0.43 8.92 2.04
CA ALA A 26 -1.72 8.72 2.69
C ALA A 26 -2.64 9.94 2.54
N GLU A 27 -2.09 11.15 2.61
CA GLU A 27 -2.84 12.39 2.39
C GLU A 27 -3.35 12.49 0.94
N LEU A 28 -2.52 12.19 -0.05
CA LEU A 28 -2.91 12.19 -1.46
C LEU A 28 -4.07 11.21 -1.71
N LEU A 29 -3.93 9.97 -1.24
CA LEU A 29 -4.94 8.93 -1.42
C LEU A 29 -6.25 9.26 -0.69
N SER A 30 -6.17 9.70 0.57
CA SER A 30 -7.37 10.07 1.35
C SER A 30 -8.09 11.30 0.80
N SER A 31 -7.36 12.19 0.12
CA SER A 31 -7.90 13.38 -0.55
C SER A 31 -8.30 13.14 -2.02
N HIS A 32 -8.28 11.89 -2.50
CA HIS A 32 -8.61 11.53 -3.89
C HIS A 32 -7.70 12.20 -4.95
N LYS A 33 -6.50 12.62 -4.57
CA LYS A 33 -5.47 13.22 -5.44
C LYS A 33 -4.69 12.15 -6.20
N TYR A 34 -5.42 11.36 -7.00
CA TYR A 34 -4.86 10.18 -7.67
C TYR A 34 -3.87 10.54 -8.77
N ALA A 35 -4.00 11.71 -9.42
CA ALA A 35 -3.04 12.16 -10.42
C ALA A 35 -1.66 12.43 -9.80
N GLU A 36 -1.65 13.16 -8.68
CA GLU A 36 -0.45 13.46 -7.91
C GLU A 36 0.14 12.18 -7.28
N TRP A 37 -0.71 11.24 -6.88
CA TRP A 37 -0.27 9.93 -6.41
C TRP A 37 0.44 9.13 -7.53
N LEU A 38 -0.02 9.20 -8.77
CA LEU A 38 0.66 8.55 -9.91
C LEU A 38 2.05 9.15 -10.19
N ASP A 39 2.25 10.44 -9.92
CA ASP A 39 3.54 11.14 -10.13
C ASP A 39 4.64 10.66 -9.17
N ILE A 40 4.24 10.19 -7.98
CA ILE A 40 5.17 9.62 -6.99
C ILE A 40 5.47 8.13 -7.23
N LEU A 41 4.92 7.53 -8.29
CA LEU A 41 5.27 6.17 -8.71
C LEU A 41 6.41 6.20 -9.73
N THR A 42 7.30 5.21 -9.66
CA THR A 42 8.25 4.98 -10.76
C THR A 42 7.54 4.41 -11.98
N ASP A 43 8.14 4.56 -13.16
CA ASP A 43 7.56 4.01 -14.40
C ASP A 43 7.56 2.48 -14.42
N ASP A 44 8.48 1.85 -13.67
CA ASP A 44 8.60 0.41 -13.47
C ASP A 44 7.89 -0.12 -12.20
N ILE A 45 6.86 0.60 -11.71
CA ILE A 45 6.10 0.20 -10.52
C ILE A 45 5.53 -1.22 -10.67
N ASP A 46 5.76 -2.02 -9.63
CA ASP A 46 5.19 -3.36 -9.46
C ASP A 46 4.24 -3.35 -8.26
N TYR A 47 2.93 -3.33 -8.52
CA TYR A 47 1.89 -3.19 -7.50
C TYR A 47 1.07 -4.47 -7.37
N GLN A 48 1.21 -5.15 -6.22
CA GLN A 48 0.64 -6.48 -6.02
C GLN A 48 -0.09 -6.61 -4.68
N MET A 49 -1.21 -7.34 -4.72
CA MET A 49 -1.94 -7.81 -3.56
C MET A 49 -2.43 -9.23 -3.85
N PRO A 50 -1.70 -10.28 -3.45
CA PRO A 50 -2.17 -11.66 -3.59
C PRO A 50 -3.42 -11.93 -2.75
N VAL A 51 -4.22 -12.90 -3.18
CA VAL A 51 -5.31 -13.45 -2.36
C VAL A 51 -4.71 -14.22 -1.19
N ARG A 52 -5.15 -13.94 0.04
CA ARG A 52 -4.78 -14.73 1.22
C ARG A 52 -5.71 -15.93 1.37
N ILE A 53 -5.13 -17.09 1.63
CA ILE A 53 -5.83 -18.37 1.76
C ILE A 53 -5.54 -18.99 3.12
N THR A 54 -6.56 -19.59 3.72
CA THR A 54 -6.41 -20.33 4.98
C THR A 54 -5.85 -21.72 4.70
N ARG A 55 -4.75 -22.09 5.36
CA ARG A 55 -4.14 -23.42 5.26
C ARG A 55 -3.76 -23.94 6.65
N GLU A 56 -3.63 -25.25 6.76
CA GLU A 56 -3.09 -25.89 7.95
C GLU A 56 -1.61 -25.56 8.14
N LYS A 57 -1.13 -25.68 9.37
CA LYS A 57 0.20 -25.22 9.78
C LYS A 57 1.30 -26.05 9.11
N GLU A 58 2.01 -25.45 8.17
CA GLU A 58 3.26 -25.98 7.58
C GLU A 58 4.49 -25.23 8.13
N LYS A 59 5.71 -25.72 7.85
CA LYS A 59 6.96 -25.15 8.38
C LYS A 59 7.25 -23.71 7.92
N ASP A 60 6.71 -23.26 6.79
CA ASP A 60 6.87 -21.89 6.26
C ASP A 60 5.49 -21.19 6.19
N GLN A 61 5.14 -20.41 7.20
CA GLN A 61 3.75 -19.96 7.41
C GLN A 61 3.30 -18.85 6.44
N LEU A 62 4.18 -17.94 6.05
CA LEU A 62 3.76 -16.73 5.32
C LEU A 62 3.67 -16.93 3.81
N SER A 63 4.57 -17.72 3.23
CA SER A 63 4.56 -18.01 1.79
C SER A 63 3.43 -18.98 1.40
N VAL A 64 2.96 -19.78 2.36
CA VAL A 64 1.93 -20.81 2.18
C VAL A 64 0.52 -20.21 2.23
N GLU A 65 0.32 -19.13 2.99
CA GLU A 65 -0.98 -18.45 3.11
C GLU A 65 -1.26 -17.45 1.97
N LEU A 66 -0.31 -17.15 1.09
CA LEU A 66 -0.52 -16.25 -0.04
C LEU A 66 -0.61 -17.03 -1.35
N SER A 67 -1.66 -16.75 -2.13
CA SER A 67 -1.85 -17.37 -3.43
C SER A 67 -0.74 -16.97 -4.39
N LYS A 68 -0.08 -17.97 -5.00
CA LYS A 68 0.92 -17.75 -6.06
C LYS A 68 0.30 -17.41 -7.42
N LYS A 69 -1.01 -17.65 -7.59
CA LYS A 69 -1.71 -17.54 -8.89
C LYS A 69 -2.71 -16.41 -8.94
N PHE A 70 -3.39 -16.14 -7.83
CA PHE A 70 -4.54 -15.23 -7.79
C PHE A 70 -4.22 -13.99 -6.96
N HIS A 71 -4.52 -12.84 -7.53
CA HIS A 71 -4.27 -11.54 -6.94
C HIS A 71 -5.52 -10.67 -7.02
N HIS A 72 -5.74 -9.87 -5.98
CA HIS A 72 -6.68 -8.75 -6.02
C HIS A 72 -6.11 -7.58 -6.85
N PHE A 73 -4.80 -7.36 -6.75
CA PHE A 73 -4.05 -6.39 -7.55
C PHE A 73 -2.81 -7.07 -8.12
N TYR A 74 -2.60 -6.87 -9.42
CA TYR A 74 -1.40 -7.29 -10.14
C TYR A 74 -1.22 -6.29 -11.28
N ASP A 75 -0.70 -5.13 -10.91
CA ASP A 75 -0.82 -3.90 -11.67
C ASP A 75 0.54 -3.30 -11.99
N ASP A 76 0.65 -2.77 -13.20
CA ASP A 76 1.74 -1.91 -13.63
C ASP A 76 1.27 -0.44 -13.65
N LYS A 77 2.15 0.49 -14.04
CA LYS A 77 1.78 1.91 -14.06
C LYS A 77 0.55 2.20 -14.93
N LYS A 78 0.43 1.53 -16.08
CA LYS A 78 -0.66 1.79 -17.03
C LYS A 78 -2.00 1.32 -16.47
N SER A 79 -2.03 0.15 -15.82
CA SER A 79 -3.27 -0.33 -15.21
C SER A 79 -3.67 0.50 -14.00
N LEU A 80 -2.70 1.01 -13.21
CA LEU A 80 -2.95 1.98 -12.15
C LEU A 80 -3.49 3.31 -12.68
N GLU A 81 -2.94 3.84 -13.77
CA GLU A 81 -3.45 5.03 -14.45
C GLU A 81 -4.89 4.85 -14.91
N MET A 82 -5.25 3.68 -15.46
CA MET A 82 -6.63 3.38 -15.84
C MET A 82 -7.57 3.34 -14.63
N LYS A 83 -7.14 2.76 -13.51
CA LYS A 83 -7.91 2.74 -12.25
C LYS A 83 -8.12 4.16 -11.71
N ALA A 84 -7.06 4.96 -11.64
CA ALA A 84 -7.13 6.36 -11.23
C ALA A 84 -8.09 7.17 -12.11
N LYS A 85 -7.98 7.05 -13.45
CA LYS A 85 -8.89 7.70 -14.40
C LYS A 85 -10.35 7.28 -14.18
N ARG A 86 -10.60 6.02 -13.83
CA ARG A 86 -11.95 5.54 -13.51
C ARG A 86 -12.49 6.22 -12.25
N LEU A 87 -11.68 6.32 -11.18
CA LEU A 87 -12.11 6.95 -9.92
C LEU A 87 -12.37 8.45 -10.05
N LEU A 88 -11.62 9.13 -10.91
CA LEU A 88 -11.78 10.56 -11.19
C LEU A 88 -12.96 10.87 -12.13
N ASN A 89 -13.59 9.85 -12.72
CA ASN A 89 -14.69 10.03 -13.65
C ASN A 89 -16.01 10.30 -12.90
N GLU A 90 -16.80 11.27 -13.36
CA GLU A 90 -18.12 11.61 -12.80
C GLU A 90 -19.10 10.42 -12.76
N TYR A 91 -18.91 9.44 -13.65
CA TYR A 91 -19.72 8.21 -13.73
C TYR A 91 -19.15 7.05 -12.91
N ALA A 92 -18.20 7.30 -12.02
CA ALA A 92 -17.74 6.31 -11.04
C ALA A 92 -18.83 6.09 -9.98
N TRP A 93 -19.90 5.36 -10.31
CA TRP A 93 -21.06 5.19 -9.43
C TRP A 93 -20.73 4.59 -8.06
N SER A 94 -19.64 3.82 -7.95
CA SER A 94 -19.13 3.37 -6.66
C SER A 94 -18.62 4.54 -5.82
N GLU A 95 -17.95 5.52 -6.41
CA GLU A 95 -17.34 6.66 -5.72
C GLU A 95 -18.07 7.99 -6.01
N ASN A 96 -19.36 7.91 -6.33
CA ASN A 96 -20.25 9.06 -6.43
C ASN A 96 -21.50 8.83 -5.54
N PRO A 97 -21.59 9.46 -4.35
CA PRO A 97 -20.62 10.41 -3.77
C PRO A 97 -19.30 9.73 -3.33
N PRO A 98 -18.19 10.48 -3.24
CA PRO A 98 -16.88 9.92 -2.90
C PRO A 98 -16.86 9.35 -1.49
N SER A 99 -16.13 8.25 -1.33
CA SER A 99 -15.89 7.65 -0.02
C SER A 99 -15.04 8.58 0.86
N ARG A 100 -15.22 8.52 2.17
CA ARG A 100 -14.30 9.16 3.14
C ARG A 100 -13.29 8.11 3.58
N LEU A 101 -12.01 8.41 3.42
CA LEU A 101 -10.92 7.45 3.55
C LEU A 101 -9.95 7.87 4.64
N VAL A 102 -9.45 6.91 5.40
CA VAL A 102 -8.35 7.11 6.35
C VAL A 102 -7.34 5.97 6.18
N TYR A 103 -6.06 6.32 6.08
CA TYR A 103 -4.95 5.36 6.08
C TYR A 103 -4.12 5.62 7.33
N LEU A 104 -4.23 4.74 8.32
CA LEU A 104 -3.39 4.79 9.51
C LEU A 104 -2.16 3.92 9.27
N ILE A 105 -1.02 4.56 9.02
CA ILE A 105 0.25 3.88 8.77
C ILE A 105 1.02 3.80 10.09
N THR A 106 1.41 2.60 10.49
CA THR A 106 2.12 2.35 11.74
C THR A 106 3.26 1.34 11.53
N ASN A 107 4.05 1.13 12.58
CA ASN A 107 5.10 0.12 12.64
C ASN A 107 6.06 0.19 11.44
N VAL A 108 6.46 1.40 11.05
CA VAL A 108 7.36 1.63 9.91
C VAL A 108 8.75 1.09 10.24
N ARG A 109 9.23 0.18 9.39
CA ARG A 109 10.56 -0.45 9.48
C ARG A 109 11.25 -0.26 8.15
N ILE A 110 12.46 0.29 8.20
CA ILE A 110 13.21 0.71 7.01
C ILE A 110 14.54 -0.03 7.01
N GLU A 111 14.84 -0.68 5.90
CA GLU A 111 16.07 -1.41 5.64
C GLU A 111 16.69 -0.90 4.33
N LYS A 112 18.00 -1.06 4.16
CA LYS A 112 18.64 -0.75 2.87
C LYS A 112 18.02 -1.62 1.77
N GLY A 113 17.83 -1.04 0.60
CA GLY A 113 17.43 -1.75 -0.62
C GLY A 113 18.56 -2.61 -1.16
N GLU A 114 18.25 -3.37 -2.21
CA GLU A 114 19.27 -4.11 -2.97
C GLU A 114 20.21 -3.14 -3.72
N ARG A 115 19.67 -1.99 -4.13
CA ARG A 115 20.42 -0.90 -4.76
C ARG A 115 20.67 0.23 -3.78
N SER A 116 21.73 1.00 -4.00
CA SER A 116 22.10 2.13 -3.14
C SER A 116 21.09 3.28 -3.17
N ASP A 117 20.32 3.40 -4.25
CA ASP A 117 19.23 4.35 -4.44
C ASP A 117 17.88 3.82 -3.93
N GLU A 118 17.84 2.66 -3.29
CA GLU A 118 16.60 2.02 -2.83
C GLU A 118 16.58 1.76 -1.33
N VAL A 119 15.38 1.77 -0.77
CA VAL A 119 15.09 1.31 0.59
C VAL A 119 13.90 0.36 0.59
N ASN A 120 13.99 -0.67 1.42
CA ASN A 120 12.91 -1.60 1.70
C ASN A 120 12.13 -1.09 2.91
N VAL A 121 10.81 -0.95 2.76
CA VAL A 121 9.94 -0.39 3.80
C VAL A 121 8.83 -1.37 4.14
N LYS A 122 8.75 -1.77 5.40
CA LYS A 122 7.64 -2.58 5.93
C LYS A 122 6.79 -1.70 6.83
N SER A 123 5.50 -1.59 6.55
CA SER A 123 4.55 -0.85 7.40
C SER A 123 3.26 -1.64 7.59
N ASP A 124 2.60 -1.39 8.71
CA ASP A 124 1.25 -1.90 8.95
C ASP A 124 0.26 -0.77 8.64
N VAL A 125 -0.87 -1.09 8.01
CA VAL A 125 -1.89 -0.11 7.62
C VAL A 125 -3.25 -0.56 8.12
N LEU A 126 -3.96 0.35 8.78
CA LEU A 126 -5.40 0.23 8.97
C LEU A 126 -6.09 1.20 8.01
N PHE A 127 -6.66 0.64 6.94
CA PHE A 127 -7.53 1.38 6.03
C PHE A 127 -8.94 1.41 6.59
N ILE A 128 -9.55 2.58 6.60
CA ILE A 128 -10.94 2.80 7.03
C ILE A 128 -11.66 3.57 5.93
N ARG A 129 -12.87 3.13 5.62
CA ARG A 129 -13.75 3.75 4.64
C ARG A 129 -15.15 3.95 5.22
N SER A 130 -15.67 5.16 5.07
CA SER A 130 -17.10 5.49 5.25
C SER A 130 -17.69 5.88 3.90
N ARG A 131 -18.91 5.42 3.61
CA ARG A 131 -19.57 5.69 2.33
C ARG A 131 -20.97 6.23 2.57
N ARG A 132 -21.37 7.19 1.74
CA ARG A 132 -22.73 7.77 1.74
C ARG A 132 -23.16 8.18 3.15
N ASP A 133 -24.33 7.71 3.57
CA ASP A 133 -24.97 7.90 4.87
C ASP A 133 -24.90 6.63 5.75
N GLU A 134 -24.07 5.66 5.40
CA GLU A 134 -23.86 4.46 6.21
C GLU A 134 -23.13 4.81 7.52
N TRP A 135 -23.68 4.34 8.65
CA TRP A 135 -23.11 4.55 9.98
C TRP A 135 -21.98 3.56 10.30
N GLU A 136 -21.93 2.43 9.59
CA GLU A 136 -20.87 1.43 9.70
C GLU A 136 -19.63 1.86 8.92
N TYR A 137 -18.46 1.56 9.50
CA TYR A 137 -17.19 1.72 8.82
C TYR A 137 -16.77 0.40 8.21
N GLU A 138 -16.33 0.43 6.96
CA GLU A 138 -15.56 -0.66 6.39
C GLU A 138 -14.09 -0.47 6.76
N PHE A 139 -13.40 -1.52 7.18
CA PHE A 139 -11.97 -1.44 7.46
C PHE A 139 -11.23 -2.68 6.95
N LEU A 140 -9.99 -2.46 6.51
CA LEU A 140 -9.09 -3.51 6.07
C LEU A 140 -7.72 -3.28 6.70
N PRO A 141 -7.32 -4.11 7.67
CA PRO A 141 -5.94 -4.13 8.14
C PRO A 141 -5.09 -4.96 7.16
N TYR A 142 -3.90 -4.46 6.85
CA TYR A 142 -2.93 -5.14 5.99
C TYR A 142 -1.50 -4.69 6.30
N GLN A 143 -0.53 -5.46 5.82
CA GLN A 143 0.87 -5.05 5.80
C GLN A 143 1.26 -4.60 4.39
N ARG A 144 2.13 -3.60 4.30
CA ARG A 144 2.81 -3.23 3.06
C ARG A 144 4.27 -3.61 3.14
N ARG A 145 4.79 -4.13 2.03
CA ARG A 145 6.22 -4.27 1.76
C ARG A 145 6.52 -3.50 0.50
N ASP A 146 7.11 -2.34 0.70
CA ASP A 146 7.37 -1.38 -0.35
C ASP A 146 8.87 -1.33 -0.66
N VAL A 147 9.19 -1.01 -1.91
CA VAL A 147 10.52 -0.54 -2.31
C VAL A 147 10.37 0.90 -2.76
N LEU A 148 11.03 1.81 -2.05
CA LEU A 148 11.14 3.20 -2.48
C LEU A 148 12.48 3.40 -3.17
N ARG A 149 12.47 4.07 -4.32
CA ARG A 149 13.66 4.41 -5.10
C ARG A 149 13.82 5.92 -5.16
N LYS A 150 15.04 6.42 -4.93
CA LYS A 150 15.37 7.84 -5.10
C LYS A 150 15.62 8.11 -6.59
N VAL A 151 14.78 8.95 -7.19
CA VAL A 151 14.84 9.37 -8.60
C VAL A 151 14.94 10.89 -8.62
N ASP A 152 16.00 11.43 -9.21
CA ASP A 152 16.27 12.87 -9.26
C ASP A 152 16.17 13.56 -7.88
N GLY A 153 16.68 12.88 -6.85
CA GLY A 153 16.68 13.36 -5.46
C GLY A 153 15.35 13.19 -4.71
N LYS A 154 14.30 12.66 -5.34
CA LYS A 154 12.98 12.44 -4.70
C LYS A 154 12.67 10.97 -4.54
N TRP A 155 12.05 10.58 -3.43
CA TRP A 155 11.56 9.22 -3.26
C TRP A 155 10.34 8.97 -4.14
N LYS A 156 10.33 7.82 -4.80
CA LYS A 156 9.21 7.29 -5.56
C LYS A 156 8.93 5.84 -5.18
N LEU A 157 7.66 5.44 -5.21
CA LEU A 157 7.25 4.07 -4.99
C LEU A 157 7.58 3.24 -6.24
N ARG A 158 8.44 2.23 -6.07
CA ARG A 158 8.85 1.30 -7.14
C ARG A 158 8.22 -0.07 -7.02
N LYS A 159 7.91 -0.50 -5.81
CA LYS A 159 7.20 -1.76 -5.58
C LYS A 159 6.27 -1.58 -4.40
N ARG A 160 5.07 -2.14 -4.52
CA ARG A 160 4.18 -2.33 -3.38
C ARG A 160 3.67 -3.76 -3.38
N PHE A 161 3.89 -4.43 -2.27
CA PHE A 161 3.34 -5.76 -2.02
C PHE A 161 2.47 -5.73 -0.77
N ILE A 162 1.16 -5.87 -0.96
CA ILE A 162 0.14 -5.78 0.08
C ILE A 162 -0.21 -7.18 0.57
N ILE A 163 -0.16 -7.37 1.88
CA ILE A 163 -0.53 -8.62 2.55
C ILE A 163 -1.80 -8.33 3.37
N PRO A 164 -3.00 -8.65 2.87
CA PRO A 164 -4.22 -8.48 3.66
C PRO A 164 -4.18 -9.34 4.92
N LEU A 165 -4.68 -8.81 6.03
CA LEU A 165 -4.83 -9.60 7.24
C LEU A 165 -5.90 -10.69 7.07
N PRO A 166 -7.12 -10.41 6.54
CA PRO A 166 -8.13 -11.44 6.36
C PRO A 166 -7.96 -12.20 5.03
N SER A 167 -8.43 -13.46 4.99
CA SER A 167 -8.54 -14.24 3.75
C SER A 167 -9.76 -13.85 2.92
N VAL A 168 -10.87 -13.47 3.57
CA VAL A 168 -12.05 -12.90 2.93
C VAL A 168 -12.05 -11.39 3.15
N ILE A 169 -12.04 -10.63 2.06
CA ILE A 169 -12.01 -9.16 2.11
C ILE A 169 -13.37 -8.64 2.62
N PRO A 170 -13.43 -7.93 3.76
CA PRO A 170 -14.67 -7.43 4.35
C PRO A 170 -15.05 -6.05 3.78
N LEU A 171 -14.73 -5.80 2.52
CA LEU A 171 -15.02 -4.55 1.81
C LEU A 171 -15.96 -4.85 0.64
N ARG A 172 -16.92 -3.95 0.35
CA ARG A 172 -17.81 -4.12 -0.81
C ARG A 172 -17.06 -4.15 -2.14
N ASN A 173 -15.94 -3.42 -2.22
CA ASN A 173 -15.01 -3.40 -3.34
C ASN A 173 -13.62 -2.93 -2.86
N LEU A 174 -12.64 -2.95 -3.76
CA LEU A 174 -11.26 -2.52 -3.49
C LEU A 174 -10.88 -1.23 -4.24
N ASP A 175 -11.85 -0.45 -4.72
CA ASP A 175 -11.63 0.69 -5.61
C ASP A 175 -10.65 1.73 -5.01
N ASN A 176 -10.73 1.97 -3.70
CA ASN A 176 -9.87 2.95 -3.02
C ASN A 176 -8.57 2.35 -2.46
N LEU A 177 -8.25 1.07 -2.66
CA LEU A 177 -7.02 0.46 -2.11
C LEU A 177 -5.79 0.63 -3.03
N LEU A 178 -5.72 1.77 -3.74
CA LEU A 178 -4.54 2.20 -4.50
C LEU A 178 -3.41 2.63 -3.54
#